data_AF-A0A7L3AX77-F1
#
_entry.id   AF-A0A7L3AX77-F1
#
_cell.length_a   1.000
_cell.length_b   1.000
_cell.length_c   1.000
_cell.angle_alpha   90.00
_cell.angle_beta   90.00
_cell.angle_gamma   90.00
#
_symmetry.space_group_name_H-M   'P 1'
#
loop_
_entity.id
_entity.type
_entity.pdbx_description
1 polymer ?
#
loop_
_entity_poly.entity_id
_entity_poly.type
_entity_poly.pdbx_seq_one_letter_code
_entity_poly.pdbx_strand_id
1 'polypeptide(L)'
;LMLLTPFPPVAGLAPAGCSKLQFGSMIKLKTGRSVLSYEGYGCYCGVGGSKKPLDATDRCCHAHDCCYKRLTSSSCNPKLVTYKYTVLGSQIVCG
;
A
#
# COMPACT_ATOMS: atom_id res chain seq x y z
N LEU A 1 -3.92 -18.55 46.43
CA LEU A 1 -4.83 -18.24 45.29
C LEU A 1 -4.07 -17.35 44.32
N MET A 2 -3.91 -17.83 43.08
CA MET A 2 -3.36 -17.25 41.84
C MET A 2 -2.49 -18.35 41.17
N LEU A 3 -3.18 -19.27 40.49
CA LEU A 3 -2.57 -20.37 39.75
C LEU A 3 -1.93 -19.85 38.46
N LEU A 4 -0.73 -20.37 38.15
CA LEU A 4 -0.02 -20.19 36.89
C LEU A 4 -0.88 -20.72 35.74
N THR A 5 -1.48 -19.85 34.91
CA THR A 5 -2.04 -20.25 33.63
C THR A 5 -0.94 -20.30 32.57
N PRO A 6 -0.74 -21.43 31.88
CA PRO A 6 0.20 -21.52 30.77
C PRO A 6 -0.31 -20.63 29.63
N PHE A 7 0.55 -19.73 29.16
CA PHE A 7 0.27 -18.93 27.96
C PHE A 7 -0.13 -19.88 26.82
N PRO A 8 -1.32 -19.73 26.21
CA PRO A 8 -1.65 -20.48 25.02
C PRO A 8 -0.64 -20.15 23.91
N PRO A 9 -0.28 -21.13 23.06
CA PRO A 9 0.66 -20.92 21.98
C PRO A 9 0.16 -19.79 21.09
N VAL A 10 1.09 -18.88 20.77
CA VAL A 10 0.92 -17.72 19.91
C VAL A 10 0.10 -18.13 18.68
N ALA A 11 -1.20 -17.84 18.73
CA ALA A 11 -2.09 -18.00 17.59
C ALA A 11 -1.52 -17.11 16.49
N GLY A 12 -1.22 -17.74 15.36
CA GLY A 12 -0.37 -17.19 14.32
C GLY A 12 -0.70 -15.74 13.97
N LEU A 13 0.36 -14.95 13.79
CA LEU A 13 0.29 -13.80 12.90
C LEU A 13 0.00 -14.36 11.51
N ALA A 14 -1.28 -14.58 11.20
CA ALA A 14 -1.73 -14.48 9.83
C ALA A 14 -1.21 -13.12 9.34
N PRO A 15 -0.45 -13.04 8.24
CA PRO A 15 -0.11 -11.75 7.68
C PRO A 15 -1.44 -11.09 7.37
N ALA A 16 -1.84 -10.12 8.21
CA ALA A 16 -2.89 -9.19 7.86
C ALA A 16 -2.49 -8.69 6.47
N GLY A 17 -3.31 -8.97 5.47
CA GLY A 17 -3.05 -8.57 4.09
C GLY A 17 -3.01 -7.05 4.05
N CYS A 18 -1.85 -6.47 4.34
CA CYS A 18 -1.68 -5.03 4.41
C CYS A 18 -1.89 -4.49 3.01
N SER A 19 -2.74 -3.48 2.87
CA SER A 19 -2.97 -2.75 1.62
C SER A 19 -1.64 -2.38 0.93
N LYS A 20 -0.65 -1.92 1.72
CA LYS A 20 0.67 -1.50 1.25
C LYS A 20 1.46 -2.66 0.63
N LEU A 21 1.32 -3.88 1.14
CA LEU A 21 1.98 -5.08 0.59
C LEU A 21 1.34 -5.51 -0.73
N GLN A 22 0.01 -5.46 -0.83
CA GLN A 22 -0.70 -5.74 -2.07
C GLN A 22 -0.39 -4.68 -3.14
N PHE A 23 -0.40 -3.40 -2.77
CA PHE A 23 0.00 -2.32 -3.66
C PHE A 23 1.45 -2.44 -4.11
N GLY A 24 2.35 -2.79 -3.20
CA GLY A 24 3.75 -3.07 -3.54
C GLY A 24 3.90 -4.23 -4.52
N SER A 25 3.06 -5.27 -4.41
CA SER A 25 3.05 -6.41 -5.34
C SER A 25 2.59 -5.98 -6.74
N MET A 26 1.55 -5.13 -6.82
CA MET A 26 1.07 -4.54 -8.07
C MET A 26 2.13 -3.65 -8.74
N ILE A 27 2.84 -2.82 -7.96
CA ILE A 27 3.95 -2.01 -8.47
C ILE A 27 5.06 -2.90 -9.02
N LYS A 28 5.50 -3.90 -8.24
CA LYS A 28 6.58 -4.80 -8.65
C LYS A 28 6.27 -5.53 -9.95
N LEU A 29 5.02 -5.98 -10.12
CA LEU A 29 4.56 -6.61 -11.36
C LEU A 29 4.67 -5.67 -12.56
N LYS A 30 4.32 -4.39 -12.40
CA LYS A 30 4.25 -3.43 -13.52
C LYS A 30 5.57 -2.75 -13.85
N THR A 31 6.42 -2.51 -12.85
CA THR A 31 7.65 -1.72 -13.02
C THR A 31 8.91 -2.55 -12.86
N GLY A 32 8.80 -3.79 -12.36
CA GLY A 32 9.94 -4.62 -12.00
C GLY A 32 10.73 -4.13 -10.77
N ARG A 33 10.30 -3.03 -10.13
CA ARG A 33 11.00 -2.40 -8.99
C ARG A 33 10.32 -2.72 -7.67
N SER A 34 11.11 -2.75 -6.61
CA SER A 34 10.58 -2.87 -5.25
C SER A 34 9.78 -1.62 -4.87
N VAL A 35 8.70 -1.78 -4.11
CA VAL A 35 7.92 -0.66 -3.57
C VAL A 35 8.78 0.29 -2.72
N LEU A 36 9.82 -0.24 -2.08
CA LEU A 36 10.76 0.53 -1.26
C LEU A 36 11.54 1.55 -2.09
N SER A 37 11.74 1.32 -3.39
CA SER A 37 12.39 2.29 -4.28
C SER A 37 11.59 3.57 -4.50
N TYR A 38 10.30 3.54 -4.17
CA TYR A 38 9.40 4.68 -4.26
C TYR A 38 9.09 5.29 -2.90
N GLU A 39 9.59 4.72 -1.79
CA GLU A 39 9.35 5.26 -0.47
C GLU A 39 10.28 6.45 -0.20
N GLY A 40 9.70 7.65 -0.10
CA GLY A 40 10.47 8.89 0.06
C GLY A 40 11.10 9.39 -1.25
N TYR A 41 10.68 8.90 -2.40
CA TYR A 41 11.21 9.34 -3.69
C TYR A 41 10.55 10.65 -4.14
N GLY A 42 11.37 11.60 -4.62
CA GLY A 42 10.88 12.86 -5.15
C GLY A 42 10.17 13.72 -4.11
N CYS A 43 9.14 14.44 -4.54
CA CYS A 43 8.35 15.32 -3.68
C CYS A 43 7.07 14.66 -3.17
N TYR A 44 6.54 13.65 -3.86
CA TYR A 44 5.21 13.09 -3.63
C TYR A 44 5.18 11.58 -3.37
N CYS A 45 6.20 10.81 -3.74
CA CYS A 45 6.19 9.37 -3.41
C CYS A 45 6.55 9.17 -1.92
N GLY A 46 5.58 9.35 -1.01
CA GLY A 46 5.82 9.26 0.43
C GLY A 46 4.76 9.97 1.26
N VAL A 47 5.15 10.51 2.42
CA VAL A 47 4.27 11.31 3.26
C VAL A 47 4.46 12.79 2.92
N GLY A 48 3.41 13.45 2.41
CA GLY A 48 3.40 14.90 2.20
C GLY A 48 3.27 15.31 0.73
N GLY A 49 4.05 16.33 0.33
CA GLY A 49 4.12 16.85 -1.04
C GLY A 49 3.46 18.24 -1.23
N SER A 50 4.27 19.23 -1.58
CA SER A 50 3.83 20.63 -1.76
C SER A 50 4.56 21.38 -2.89
N LYS A 51 5.39 20.67 -3.67
CA LYS A 51 6.28 21.26 -4.68
C LYS A 51 6.04 20.65 -6.06
N LYS A 52 6.60 21.23 -7.12
CA LYS A 52 6.51 20.66 -8.47
C LYS A 52 7.09 19.23 -8.50
N PRO A 53 6.44 18.26 -9.17
CA PRO A 53 6.97 16.90 -9.26
C PRO A 53 8.38 16.88 -9.87
N LEU A 54 9.26 16.07 -9.29
CA LEU A 54 10.65 15.93 -9.69
C LEU A 54 10.78 15.39 -11.12
N ASP A 55 10.04 14.33 -11.43
CA ASP A 55 10.08 13.64 -12.72
C ASP A 55 8.70 13.02 -13.06
N ALA A 56 8.66 12.15 -14.09
CA ALA A 56 7.44 11.46 -14.48
C ALA A 56 6.93 10.50 -13.40
N THR A 57 7.84 9.84 -12.67
CA THR A 57 7.50 8.92 -11.59
C THR A 57 6.83 9.66 -10.44
N ASP A 58 7.41 10.78 -10.02
CA ASP A 58 6.90 11.61 -8.94
C ASP A 58 5.53 12.23 -9.30
N ARG A 59 5.28 12.48 -10.59
CA ARG A 59 3.96 12.89 -11.09
C ARG A 59 2.90 11.80 -10.91
N CYS A 60 3.26 10.53 -11.09
CA CYS A 60 2.35 9.41 -10.81
C CYS A 60 2.02 9.34 -9.32
N CYS A 61 3.00 9.56 -8.44
CA CYS A 61 2.77 9.61 -7.00
C CYS A 61 1.86 10.79 -6.59
N HIS A 62 2.06 11.97 -7.18
CA HIS A 62 1.15 13.09 -6.97
C HIS A 62 -0.31 12.75 -7.36
N ALA A 63 -0.50 12.15 -8.54
CA ALA A 63 -1.82 11.72 -8.99
C ALA A 63 -2.43 10.64 -8.06
N HIS A 64 -1.61 9.73 -7.57
CA HIS A 64 -2.00 8.70 -6.61
C HIS A 64 -2.46 9.31 -5.27
N ASP A 65 -1.73 10.29 -4.74
CA ASP A 65 -2.12 11.01 -3.54
C ASP A 65 -3.43 11.77 -3.73
N CYS A 66 -3.65 12.38 -4.89
CA CYS A 66 -4.93 13.00 -5.24
C CYS A 66 -6.07 11.97 -5.25
N CYS A 67 -5.84 10.77 -5.79
CA CYS A 67 -6.81 9.68 -5.77
C CYS A 67 -7.14 9.25 -4.33
N TYR A 68 -6.12 9.07 -3.50
CA TYR A 68 -6.31 8.68 -2.10
C TYR A 68 -7.08 9.74 -1.30
N LYS A 69 -6.76 11.03 -1.49
CA LYS A 69 -7.48 12.12 -0.85
C LYS A 69 -8.97 12.09 -1.19
N ARG A 70 -9.33 11.87 -2.46
CA ARG A 70 -10.73 11.73 -2.89
C ARG A 70 -11.43 10.56 -2.23
N LEU A 71 -10.76 9.40 -2.12
CA LEU A 71 -11.32 8.22 -1.46
C LEU A 71 -11.50 8.43 0.05
N THR A 72 -10.58 9.14 0.70
CA THR A 72 -10.72 9.49 2.12
C THR A 72 -11.87 10.46 2.36
N SER A 73 -12.17 11.35 1.41
CA SER A 73 -13.37 12.19 1.47
C SER A 73 -14.67 11.39 1.37
N SER A 74 -14.64 10.18 0.80
CA SER A 74 -15.78 9.25 0.74
C SER A 74 -15.76 8.19 1.84
N SER A 75 -15.09 8.44 2.97
CA SER A 75 -14.98 7.52 4.13
C SER A 75 -14.29 6.18 3.84
N CYS A 76 -13.53 6.08 2.76
CA CYS A 76 -12.68 4.92 2.48
C CYS A 76 -11.24 5.24 2.89
N ASN A 77 -10.60 4.39 3.69
CA ASN A 77 -9.18 4.53 3.99
C ASN A 77 -8.35 3.55 3.14
N PRO A 78 -7.88 3.97 1.95
CA PRO A 78 -7.14 3.11 1.02
C PRO A 78 -5.79 2.61 1.58
N LYS A 79 -5.30 3.19 2.69
CA LYS A 79 -4.09 2.71 3.38
C LYS A 79 -4.37 1.53 4.32
N LEU A 80 -5.62 1.31 4.71
CA LEU A 80 -6.00 0.26 5.65
C LEU A 80 -6.77 -0.88 4.99
N VAL A 81 -7.51 -0.60 3.91
CA VAL A 81 -8.34 -1.60 3.23
C VAL A 81 -7.52 -2.49 2.30
N THR A 82 -7.86 -3.77 2.29
CA THR A 82 -7.29 -4.77 1.37
C THR A 82 -7.92 -4.62 -0.02
N TYR A 83 -7.12 -4.79 -1.07
CA TYR A 83 -7.58 -4.77 -2.47
C TYR A 83 -8.15 -6.13 -2.87
N LYS A 84 -9.22 -6.09 -3.66
CA LYS A 84 -9.74 -7.24 -4.43
C LYS A 84 -9.27 -7.10 -5.87
N TYR A 85 -8.30 -7.94 -6.24
CA TYR A 85 -7.74 -7.95 -7.58
C TYR A 85 -7.19 -9.33 -7.94
N THR A 86 -7.10 -9.58 -9.24
CA THR A 86 -6.44 -10.75 -9.82
C THR A 86 -5.36 -10.30 -10.80
N VAL A 87 -4.44 -11.21 -11.11
CA VAL A 87 -3.37 -10.98 -12.07
C VAL A 87 -3.53 -11.97 -13.22
N LEU A 88 -3.70 -11.45 -14.43
CA LEU A 88 -3.77 -12.22 -15.67
C LEU A 88 -2.55 -11.86 -16.52
N GLY A 89 -1.52 -12.71 -16.49
CA GLY A 89 -0.23 -12.42 -17.12
C GLY A 89 0.41 -11.16 -16.52
N SER A 90 0.58 -10.12 -17.34
CA SER A 90 1.12 -8.82 -16.90
C SER A 90 0.04 -7.79 -16.55
N GLN A 91 -1.24 -8.17 -16.54
CA GLN A 91 -2.36 -7.27 -16.30
C GLN A 91 -2.93 -7.43 -14.89
N ILE A 92 -3.24 -6.30 -14.25
CA ILE A 92 -3.94 -6.23 -12.96
C ILE A 92 -5.42 -6.00 -13.27
N VAL A 93 -6.28 -6.90 -12.79
CA VAL A 93 -7.73 -6.82 -12.98
C VAL A 93 -8.37 -6.65 -11.61
N CYS A 94 -9.05 -5.52 -11.39
CA CYS A 94 -9.76 -5.24 -10.15
C CYS A 94 -11.14 -5.92 -10.17
N GLY A 95 -11.52 -6.60 -9.09
CA GLY A 95 -12.79 -7.35 -8.98
C GLY A 95 -12.84 -8.24 -7.74
#